data_AF-A0A937XT74-F1
#
_entry.id   AF-A0A937XT74-F1
#
_cell.length_a   1.000
_cell.length_b   1.000
_cell.length_c   1.000
_cell.angle_alpha   90.00
_cell.angle_beta   90.00
_cell.angle_gamma   90.00
#
_symmetry.space_group_name_H-M   'P 1'
#
loop_
_entity.id
_entity.type
_entity.pdbx_description
1 polymer ?
#
loop_
_entity_poly.entity_id
_entity_poly.type
_entity_poly.pdbx_seq_one_letter_code
_entity_poly.pdbx_strand_id
1 'polypeptide(L)'
;MRWARTRKSWRAAIRERPEAVLIVFSRAPRPGRVKSRLRSALGAAGAARLHAQLLARAVATARAARCGAVELHCAPHCGHALFRALARRHGIRLRTQAGGDLGARMHGALQGALARADAAVLIGSDCPELRPADIRAAFAALRAGADLVLAPAEDGGYPLIGLRRASPALFDGMPWGGPEVLRETRRRAARLGWSLQELRTLWDVDRPADLARLRSRRLLSAGPPTSLRSGGSRARSGAPGRP
;
A
#
# COMPACT_ATOMS: atom_id res chain seq x y z
N MET A 1 63.49 -13.99 12.19
CA MET A 1 62.48 -13.39 13.08
C MET A 1 61.41 -12.67 12.25
N ARG A 2 60.15 -13.07 12.44
CA ARG A 2 58.83 -12.46 12.10
C ARG A 2 58.69 -11.56 10.86
N TRP A 3 58.05 -12.13 9.84
CA TRP A 3 57.19 -11.41 8.89
C TRP A 3 55.85 -11.07 9.57
N ALA A 4 55.50 -9.78 9.66
CA ALA A 4 54.17 -9.34 10.11
C ALA A 4 53.35 -8.87 8.89
N ARG A 5 52.52 -9.75 8.34
CA ARG A 5 51.43 -9.37 7.43
C ARG A 5 50.27 -8.80 8.26
N THR A 6 50.16 -7.49 8.35
CA THR A 6 48.93 -6.84 8.82
C THR A 6 47.85 -6.95 7.75
N ARG A 7 46.97 -7.96 7.88
CA ARG A 7 45.70 -8.00 7.15
C ARG A 7 44.81 -6.86 7.68
N LYS A 8 44.87 -5.70 7.03
CA LYS A 8 43.89 -4.62 7.24
C LYS A 8 42.50 -5.16 6.87
N SER A 9 41.67 -5.32 7.88
CA SER A 9 40.27 -5.75 7.80
C SER A 9 39.46 -4.75 6.96
N TRP A 10 39.06 -5.14 5.75
CA TRP A 10 38.17 -4.38 4.85
C TRP A 10 36.68 -4.49 5.23
N ARG A 11 36.35 -4.64 6.51
CA ARG A 11 34.94 -4.57 6.96
C ARG A 11 34.50 -3.11 7.06
N ALA A 12 34.47 -2.42 5.93
CA ALA A 12 33.66 -1.22 5.77
C ALA A 12 32.21 -1.60 6.07
N ALA A 13 31.55 -0.80 6.90
CA ALA A 13 30.21 -1.05 7.45
C ALA A 13 29.22 -1.53 6.38
N ILE A 14 28.85 -2.81 6.44
CA ILE A 14 27.69 -3.35 5.72
C ILE A 14 26.48 -2.65 6.33
N ARG A 15 26.05 -1.55 5.72
CA ARG A 15 24.78 -0.94 6.06
C ARG A 15 23.71 -1.89 5.54
N GLU A 16 23.17 -2.72 6.43
CA GLU A 16 22.10 -3.68 6.15
C GLU A 16 20.98 -2.96 5.39
N ARG A 17 20.91 -3.18 4.07
CA ARG A 17 19.78 -2.74 3.27
C ARG A 17 18.59 -3.57 3.69
N PRO A 18 17.40 -2.98 3.89
CA PRO A 18 16.22 -3.79 4.11
C PRO A 18 16.01 -4.68 2.90
N GLU A 19 15.96 -6.00 3.09
CA GLU A 19 15.78 -6.96 1.98
C GLU A 19 14.46 -6.70 1.21
N ALA A 20 13.46 -6.14 1.88
CA ALA A 20 12.12 -5.97 1.34
C ALA A 20 11.42 -4.68 1.80
N VAL A 21 10.68 -4.09 0.87
CA VAL A 21 9.80 -2.94 1.11
C VAL A 21 8.39 -3.26 0.66
N LEU A 22 7.43 -3.03 1.55
CA LEU A 22 6.01 -3.10 1.24
C LEU A 22 5.40 -1.69 1.17
N ILE A 23 4.76 -1.39 0.06
CA ILE A 23 4.10 -0.13 -0.23
C ILE A 23 2.59 -0.35 -0.16
N VAL A 24 1.90 0.45 0.65
CA VAL A 24 0.44 0.62 0.57
C VAL A 24 0.15 1.88 -0.23
N PHE A 25 -0.59 1.76 -1.33
CA PHE A 25 -0.93 2.86 -2.22
C PHE A 25 -2.37 3.31 -1.97
N SER A 26 -2.60 4.59 -1.63
CA SER A 26 -3.97 5.08 -1.44
C SER A 26 -4.14 6.58 -1.64
N ARG A 27 -5.37 6.94 -2.04
CA ARG A 27 -5.87 8.31 -2.04
C ARG A 27 -6.44 8.68 -0.68
N ALA A 28 -6.38 9.96 -0.33
CA ALA A 28 -7.01 10.49 0.86
C ALA A 28 -8.53 10.25 0.81
N PRO A 29 -9.16 9.71 1.87
CA PRO A 29 -10.60 9.45 1.92
C PRO A 29 -11.40 10.75 2.07
N ARG A 30 -11.43 11.56 1.00
CA ARG A 30 -12.21 12.80 0.93
C ARG A 30 -13.55 12.53 0.24
N PRO A 31 -14.69 12.97 0.82
CA PRO A 31 -15.99 12.86 0.16
C PRO A 31 -15.95 13.38 -1.29
N GLY A 32 -16.51 12.61 -2.22
CA GLY A 32 -16.57 12.96 -3.64
C GLY A 32 -15.24 12.78 -4.41
N ARG A 33 -14.15 12.37 -3.75
CA ARG A 33 -12.83 12.15 -4.40
C ARG A 33 -12.39 10.69 -4.46
N VAL A 34 -13.10 9.81 -3.78
CA VAL A 34 -12.83 8.35 -3.74
C VAL A 34 -14.11 7.57 -3.95
N LYS A 35 -13.98 6.34 -4.44
CA LYS A 35 -15.08 5.38 -4.61
C LYS A 35 -16.30 5.99 -5.31
N SER A 36 -16.06 6.68 -6.42
CA SER A 36 -17.11 7.39 -7.18
C SER A 36 -18.25 6.47 -7.62
N ARG A 37 -17.91 5.24 -8.01
CA ARG A 37 -18.85 4.17 -8.39
C ARG A 37 -19.74 3.68 -7.24
N LEU A 38 -19.37 3.93 -5.98
CA LEU A 38 -20.16 3.59 -4.79
C LEU A 38 -21.05 4.74 -4.31
N ARG A 39 -20.96 5.93 -4.91
CA ARG A 39 -21.70 7.10 -4.45
C ARG A 39 -23.21 6.96 -4.60
N SER A 40 -23.69 6.25 -5.62
CA SER A 40 -25.12 5.98 -5.82
C SER A 40 -25.72 5.18 -4.66
N ALA A 41 -24.94 4.32 -4.01
CA ALA A 41 -25.39 3.48 -2.91
C ALA A 41 -25.08 4.04 -1.50
N LEU A 42 -23.98 4.79 -1.35
CA LEU A 42 -23.47 5.23 -0.04
C LEU A 42 -23.42 6.75 0.16
N GLY A 43 -23.71 7.53 -0.89
CA GLY A 43 -23.40 8.95 -0.93
C GLY A 43 -21.88 9.23 -0.87
N ALA A 44 -21.51 10.50 -1.01
CA ALA A 44 -20.11 10.92 -0.99
C ALA A 44 -19.42 10.65 0.36
N ALA A 45 -20.12 10.89 1.46
CA ALA A 45 -19.59 10.69 2.81
C ALA A 45 -19.46 9.20 3.17
N GLY A 46 -20.44 8.36 2.80
CA GLY A 46 -20.38 6.92 3.05
C GLY A 46 -19.28 6.25 2.23
N ALA A 47 -19.12 6.64 0.95
CA ALA A 47 -18.03 6.17 0.09
C ALA A 47 -16.64 6.51 0.67
N ALA A 48 -16.45 7.73 1.18
CA ALA A 48 -15.21 8.13 1.84
C ALA A 48 -14.96 7.37 3.16
N ARG A 49 -16.01 7.13 3.95
CA ARG A 49 -15.92 6.34 5.18
C ARG A 49 -15.52 4.89 4.91
N LEU A 50 -16.11 4.28 3.88
CA LEU A 50 -15.74 2.93 3.44
C LEU A 50 -14.28 2.89 2.98
N HIS A 51 -13.84 3.85 2.15
CA HIS A 51 -12.44 3.98 1.73
C HIS A 51 -11.48 4.08 2.91
N ALA A 52 -11.84 4.85 3.95
CA ALA A 52 -11.05 4.97 5.16
C ALA A 52 -10.90 3.64 5.92
N GLN A 53 -11.97 2.84 6.00
CA GLN A 53 -11.93 1.51 6.63
C GLN A 53 -11.09 0.52 5.82
N LEU A 54 -11.25 0.51 4.50
CA LEU A 54 -10.47 -0.32 3.58
C LEU A 54 -8.97 0.01 3.67
N LEU A 55 -8.61 1.29 3.66
CA LEU A 55 -7.24 1.74 3.88
C LEU A 55 -6.68 1.32 5.25
N ALA A 56 -7.43 1.52 6.33
CA ALA A 56 -7.00 1.11 7.66
C ALA A 56 -6.73 -0.40 7.72
N ARG A 57 -7.59 -1.21 7.10
CA ARG A 57 -7.40 -2.65 6.94
C ARG A 57 -6.14 -2.97 6.13
N ALA A 58 -5.95 -2.35 4.97
CA ALA A 58 -4.78 -2.59 4.11
C ALA A 58 -3.47 -2.33 4.86
N VAL A 59 -3.39 -1.23 5.63
CA VAL A 59 -2.23 -0.92 6.48
C VAL A 59 -2.04 -1.95 7.59
N ALA A 60 -3.12 -2.37 8.27
CA ALA A 60 -3.03 -3.40 9.30
C ALA A 60 -2.55 -4.74 8.73
N THR A 61 -3.10 -5.16 7.58
CA THR A 61 -2.68 -6.35 6.83
C THR A 61 -1.20 -6.28 6.44
N ALA A 62 -0.77 -5.14 5.89
CA ALA A 62 0.61 -4.90 5.51
C ALA A 62 1.58 -5.04 6.70
N ARG A 63 1.20 -4.49 7.86
CA ARG A 63 1.99 -4.65 9.09
C ARG A 63 2.00 -6.07 9.64
N ALA A 64 0.86 -6.74 9.63
CA ALA A 64 0.74 -8.11 10.10
C ALA A 64 1.55 -9.11 9.24
N ALA A 65 1.91 -8.75 8.00
CA ALA A 65 2.74 -9.58 7.15
C ALA A 65 4.17 -9.75 7.67
N ARG A 66 4.71 -8.75 8.39
CA ARG A 66 6.08 -8.74 8.97
C ARG A 66 7.19 -9.01 7.94
N CYS A 67 7.03 -8.52 6.71
CA CYS A 67 7.95 -8.77 5.60
C CYS A 67 9.05 -7.69 5.40
N GLY A 68 9.14 -6.69 6.27
CA GLY A 68 10.12 -5.60 6.13
C GLY A 68 9.54 -4.21 6.37
N ALA A 69 10.16 -3.20 5.77
CA ALA A 69 9.73 -1.82 5.92
C ALA A 69 8.40 -1.58 5.20
N VAL A 70 7.42 -1.00 5.91
CA VAL A 70 6.12 -0.64 5.33
C VAL A 70 6.02 0.87 5.15
N GLU A 71 5.56 1.29 3.97
CA GLU A 71 5.37 2.69 3.60
C GLU A 71 3.94 2.90 3.08
N LEU A 72 3.32 4.02 3.46
CA LEU A 72 2.03 4.44 2.91
C LEU A 72 2.25 5.62 1.95
N HIS A 73 2.03 5.33 0.67
CA HIS A 73 2.18 6.28 -0.42
C HIS A 73 0.84 6.97 -0.70
N CYS A 74 0.81 8.26 -0.40
CA CYS A 74 -0.38 9.08 -0.25
C CYS A 74 -0.61 9.98 -1.47
N ALA A 75 -1.83 9.98 -2.00
CA ALA A 75 -2.29 10.99 -2.95
C ALA A 75 -3.43 11.85 -2.36
N PRO A 76 -3.47 13.17 -2.65
CA PRO A 76 -2.47 13.93 -3.40
C PRO A 76 -1.22 14.28 -2.58
N HIS A 77 -1.29 14.22 -1.25
CA HIS A 77 -0.16 14.48 -0.34
C HIS A 77 -0.39 13.78 1.01
N CYS A 78 0.64 13.71 1.85
CA CYS A 78 0.61 13.05 3.16
C CYS A 78 -0.19 13.80 4.25
N GLY A 79 -0.77 14.96 3.92
CA GLY A 79 -1.38 15.88 4.88
C GLY A 79 -2.77 15.47 5.40
N HIS A 80 -3.32 14.33 5.00
CA HIS A 80 -4.60 13.86 5.52
C HIS A 80 -4.48 13.30 6.95
N ALA A 81 -5.42 13.64 7.83
CA ALA A 81 -5.37 13.26 9.25
C ALA A 81 -5.29 11.73 9.45
N LEU A 82 -6.06 10.96 8.67
CA LEU A 82 -6.02 9.50 8.71
C LEU A 82 -4.63 8.94 8.35
N PHE A 83 -3.94 9.50 7.35
CA PHE A 83 -2.59 9.04 6.99
C PHE A 83 -1.62 9.22 8.16
N ARG A 84 -1.63 10.40 8.80
CA ARG A 84 -0.80 10.65 10.00
C ARG A 84 -1.17 9.76 11.19
N ALA A 85 -2.46 9.49 11.37
CA ALA A 85 -2.93 8.59 12.44
C ALA A 85 -2.45 7.15 12.21
N LEU A 86 -2.58 6.64 10.98
CA LEU A 86 -2.08 5.31 10.60
C LEU A 86 -0.56 5.22 10.70
N ALA A 87 0.15 6.27 10.25
CA ALA A 87 1.61 6.39 10.38
C ALA A 87 2.08 6.22 11.82
N ARG A 88 1.50 7.00 12.75
CA ARG A 88 1.85 6.92 14.17
C ARG A 88 1.46 5.58 14.78
N ARG A 89 0.23 5.12 14.54
CA ARG A 89 -0.29 3.86 15.11
C ARG A 89 0.53 2.64 14.72
N HIS A 90 1.01 2.60 13.48
CA HIS A 90 1.69 1.45 12.90
C HIS A 90 3.20 1.66 12.70
N GLY A 91 3.75 2.80 13.13
CA GLY A 91 5.15 3.19 12.91
C GLY A 91 5.57 3.18 11.44
N ILE A 92 4.66 3.43 10.48
CA ILE A 92 4.94 3.40 9.03
C ILE A 92 5.41 4.74 8.52
N ARG A 93 6.25 4.73 7.48
CA ARG A 93 6.65 5.96 6.78
C ARG A 93 5.55 6.41 5.83
N LEU A 94 5.36 7.72 5.72
CA LEU A 94 4.53 8.32 4.69
C LEU A 94 5.39 8.81 3.53
N ARG A 95 4.92 8.62 2.31
CA ARG A 95 5.49 9.24 1.10
C ARG A 95 4.38 9.84 0.26
N THR A 96 4.63 10.95 -0.39
CA THR A 96 3.68 11.51 -1.36
C THR A 96 3.88 10.77 -2.69
N GLN A 97 2.78 10.36 -3.33
CA GLN A 97 2.85 9.82 -4.69
C GLN A 97 3.31 10.93 -5.63
N ALA A 98 4.31 10.65 -6.48
CA ALA A 98 4.88 11.60 -7.43
C ALA A 98 4.82 11.03 -8.85
N GLY A 99 4.62 11.90 -9.84
CA GLY A 99 4.38 11.51 -11.23
C GLY A 99 2.98 11.90 -11.71
N GLY A 100 2.77 11.86 -13.03
CA GLY A 100 1.52 12.25 -13.67
C GLY A 100 0.40 11.23 -13.44
N ASP A 101 0.31 10.24 -14.32
CA ASP A 101 -0.75 9.23 -14.26
C ASP A 101 -0.53 8.17 -13.16
N LEU A 102 -1.41 7.17 -13.08
CA LEU A 102 -1.27 6.08 -12.11
C LEU A 102 0.00 5.24 -12.34
N GLY A 103 0.33 4.96 -13.61
CA GLY A 103 1.48 4.13 -13.98
C GLY A 103 2.80 4.78 -13.59
N ALA A 104 2.97 6.06 -13.91
CA ALA A 104 4.14 6.84 -13.52
C ALA A 104 4.32 6.88 -11.99
N ARG A 105 3.22 7.03 -11.24
CA ARG A 105 3.23 7.01 -9.76
C ARG A 105 3.62 5.64 -9.20
N MET A 106 3.07 4.56 -9.74
CA MET A 106 3.42 3.20 -9.33
C MET A 106 4.88 2.86 -9.66
N HIS A 107 5.32 3.20 -10.87
CA HIS A 107 6.69 3.03 -11.32
C HIS A 107 7.67 3.76 -10.41
N GLY A 108 7.47 5.07 -10.16
CA GLY A 108 8.35 5.85 -9.29
C GLY A 108 8.39 5.34 -7.85
N ALA A 109 7.26 4.87 -7.33
CA ALA A 109 7.19 4.27 -5.99
C ALA A 109 7.98 2.97 -5.89
N LEU A 110 7.82 2.07 -6.86
CA LEU A 110 8.53 0.78 -6.92
C LEU A 110 10.02 0.99 -7.19
N GLN A 111 10.38 1.85 -8.14
CA GLN A 111 11.78 2.21 -8.43
C GLN A 111 12.47 2.79 -7.19
N GLY A 112 11.84 3.75 -6.50
CA GLY A 112 12.42 4.34 -5.29
C GLY A 112 12.53 3.37 -4.10
N ALA A 113 11.67 2.34 -4.05
CA ALA A 113 11.81 1.26 -3.07
C ALA A 113 12.94 0.29 -3.43
N LEU A 114 13.04 -0.11 -4.71
CA LEU A 114 14.08 -1.01 -5.22
C LEU A 114 15.47 -0.38 -5.23
N ALA A 115 15.57 0.94 -5.28
CA ALA A 115 16.83 1.64 -5.09
C ALA A 115 17.48 1.38 -3.71
N ARG A 116 16.72 0.86 -2.73
CA ARG A 116 17.13 0.66 -1.34
C ARG A 116 16.76 -0.71 -0.76
N ALA A 117 16.25 -1.63 -1.57
CA ALA A 117 15.84 -2.98 -1.18
C ALA A 117 15.86 -3.92 -2.39
N ASP A 118 16.03 -5.22 -2.16
CA ASP A 118 16.14 -6.20 -3.25
C ASP A 118 14.78 -6.58 -3.85
N ALA A 119 13.71 -6.41 -3.06
CA ALA A 119 12.34 -6.65 -3.47
C ALA A 119 11.39 -5.54 -2.98
N ALA A 120 10.43 -5.19 -3.83
CA ALA A 120 9.35 -4.28 -3.48
C ALA A 120 8.01 -4.89 -3.83
N VAL A 121 7.05 -4.81 -2.92
CA VAL A 121 5.65 -5.17 -3.16
C VAL A 121 4.80 -3.92 -2.97
N LEU A 122 3.91 -3.64 -3.90
CA LEU A 122 2.91 -2.58 -3.83
C LEU A 122 1.53 -3.21 -3.77
N ILE A 123 0.73 -2.77 -2.79
CA ILE A 123 -0.68 -3.13 -2.67
C ILE A 123 -1.60 -1.92 -2.73
N GLY A 124 -2.77 -2.08 -3.34
CA GLY A 124 -3.87 -1.12 -3.25
C GLY A 124 -4.57 -1.17 -1.88
N SER A 125 -5.38 -0.16 -1.58
CA SER A 125 -6.21 -0.13 -0.37
C SER A 125 -7.55 -0.85 -0.50
N ASP A 126 -7.93 -1.24 -1.72
CA ASP A 126 -9.33 -1.48 -2.08
C ASP A 126 -9.72 -2.97 -2.00
N CYS A 127 -8.75 -3.84 -1.72
CA CYS A 127 -8.89 -5.29 -1.59
C CYS A 127 -8.99 -5.71 -0.12
N PRO A 128 -10.20 -5.88 0.45
CA PRO A 128 -10.35 -6.38 1.82
C PRO A 128 -9.98 -7.87 1.94
N GLU A 129 -9.99 -8.61 0.84
CA GLU A 129 -9.68 -10.04 0.81
C GLU A 129 -8.18 -10.34 0.91
N LEU A 130 -7.32 -9.36 0.63
CA LEU A 130 -5.87 -9.50 0.72
C LEU A 130 -5.44 -9.79 2.17
N ARG A 131 -4.68 -10.88 2.36
CA ARG A 131 -4.23 -11.38 3.67
C ARG A 131 -2.72 -11.21 3.84
N PRO A 132 -2.22 -11.21 5.09
CA PRO A 132 -0.77 -11.21 5.34
C PRO A 132 -0.03 -12.37 4.66
N ALA A 133 -0.69 -13.52 4.49
CA ALA A 133 -0.14 -14.68 3.81
C ALA A 133 0.10 -14.43 2.31
N ASP A 134 -0.77 -13.67 1.64
CA ASP A 134 -0.62 -13.35 0.21
C ASP A 134 0.61 -12.45 0.00
N ILE A 135 0.84 -11.49 0.92
CA ILE A 135 2.03 -10.63 0.92
C ILE A 135 3.31 -11.44 1.16
N ARG A 136 3.29 -12.38 2.13
CA ARG A 136 4.44 -13.26 2.38
C ARG A 136 4.75 -14.14 1.17
N ALA A 137 3.72 -14.68 0.52
CA ALA A 137 3.87 -15.46 -0.71
C ALA A 137 4.49 -14.63 -1.83
N ALA A 138 4.08 -13.37 -1.99
CA ALA A 138 4.68 -12.46 -2.97
C ALA A 138 6.18 -12.27 -2.74
N PHE A 139 6.58 -11.93 -1.51
CA PHE A 139 8.01 -11.77 -1.21
C PHE A 139 8.79 -13.09 -1.31
N ALA A 140 8.18 -14.23 -0.97
CA ALA A 140 8.82 -15.53 -1.13
C ALA A 140 9.10 -15.85 -2.60
N ALA A 141 8.13 -15.62 -3.49
CA ALA A 141 8.32 -15.79 -4.93
C ALA A 141 9.40 -14.85 -5.50
N LEU A 142 9.43 -13.59 -5.07
CA LEU A 142 10.49 -12.65 -5.45
C LEU A 142 11.86 -13.11 -4.95
N ARG A 143 11.97 -13.64 -3.73
CA ARG A 143 13.22 -14.22 -3.22
C ARG A 143 13.65 -15.48 -3.97
N ALA A 144 12.69 -16.25 -4.47
CA ALA A 144 12.94 -17.51 -5.19
C ALA A 144 13.33 -17.34 -6.67
N GLY A 145 13.33 -16.13 -7.23
CA GLY A 145 13.75 -15.91 -8.62
C GLY A 145 12.70 -15.32 -9.55
N ALA A 146 11.46 -15.08 -9.11
CA ALA A 146 10.46 -14.37 -9.94
C ALA A 146 10.75 -12.86 -10.09
N ASP A 147 10.72 -12.33 -11.31
CA ASP A 147 10.95 -10.89 -11.56
C ASP A 147 9.72 -10.05 -11.23
N LEU A 148 8.54 -10.62 -11.50
CA LEU A 148 7.22 -10.03 -11.30
C LEU A 148 6.33 -11.02 -10.55
N VAL A 149 5.60 -10.52 -9.56
CA VAL A 149 4.52 -11.25 -8.90
C VAL A 149 3.23 -10.44 -8.98
N LEU A 150 2.12 -11.08 -9.34
CA LEU A 150 0.80 -10.45 -9.35
C LEU A 150 -0.17 -11.25 -8.47
N ALA A 151 -1.07 -10.55 -7.77
CA ALA A 151 -2.32 -11.15 -7.33
C ALA A 151 -3.44 -10.62 -8.24
N PRO A 152 -4.00 -11.44 -9.14
CA PRO A 152 -5.11 -11.03 -10.02
C PRO A 152 -6.32 -10.54 -9.22
N ALA A 153 -7.08 -9.58 -9.76
CA ALA A 153 -8.44 -9.28 -9.31
C ALA A 153 -9.50 -9.82 -10.28
N GLU A 154 -10.68 -10.14 -9.73
CA GLU A 154 -11.86 -10.56 -10.51
C GLU A 154 -12.29 -9.53 -11.58
N ASP A 155 -11.95 -8.25 -11.42
CA ASP A 155 -12.30 -7.17 -12.34
C ASP A 155 -11.28 -6.94 -13.48
N GLY A 156 -10.23 -7.77 -13.54
CA GLY A 156 -9.15 -7.67 -14.52
C GLY A 156 -8.00 -6.74 -14.11
N GLY A 157 -8.02 -6.21 -12.89
CA GLY A 157 -6.88 -5.52 -12.27
C GLY A 157 -5.96 -6.45 -11.48
N TYR A 158 -5.18 -5.85 -10.58
CA TYR A 158 -4.40 -6.56 -9.57
C TYR A 158 -4.21 -5.69 -8.31
N PRO A 159 -4.69 -6.11 -7.14
CA PRO A 159 -4.47 -5.37 -5.89
C PRO A 159 -3.04 -5.51 -5.35
N LEU A 160 -2.24 -6.43 -5.90
CA LEU A 160 -0.84 -6.64 -5.51
C LEU A 160 0.03 -6.78 -6.76
N ILE A 161 1.12 -6.02 -6.78
CA ILE A 161 2.24 -6.18 -7.70
C ILE A 161 3.55 -6.20 -6.92
N GLY A 162 4.37 -7.22 -7.15
CA GLY A 162 5.70 -7.39 -6.57
C GLY A 162 6.76 -7.40 -7.64
N LEU A 163 7.90 -6.75 -7.40
CA LEU A 163 9.01 -6.63 -8.34
C LEU A 163 10.35 -6.79 -7.64
N ARG A 164 11.36 -7.29 -8.37
CA ARG A 164 12.79 -7.12 -8.05
C ARG A 164 13.48 -6.03 -8.88
N ARG A 165 12.90 -5.68 -10.01
CA ARG A 165 13.38 -4.63 -10.91
C ARG A 165 12.19 -3.86 -11.46
N ALA A 166 12.33 -2.55 -11.59
CA ALA A 166 11.31 -1.67 -12.16
C ALA A 166 11.68 -1.31 -13.60
N SER A 167 10.66 -1.26 -14.47
CA SER A 167 10.80 -0.79 -15.85
C SER A 167 9.58 0.06 -16.20
N PRO A 168 9.75 1.27 -16.78
CA PRO A 168 8.64 2.09 -17.25
C PRO A 168 7.75 1.35 -18.25
N ALA A 169 8.34 0.47 -19.07
CA ALA A 169 7.63 -0.31 -20.08
C ALA A 169 6.51 -1.21 -19.50
N LEU A 170 6.58 -1.57 -18.21
CA LEU A 170 5.50 -2.30 -17.54
C LEU A 170 4.27 -1.42 -17.23
N PHE A 171 4.44 -0.10 -17.12
CA PHE A 171 3.45 0.84 -16.58
C PHE A 171 2.96 1.91 -17.57
N ASP A 172 3.78 2.27 -18.56
CA ASP A 172 3.52 3.43 -19.44
C ASP A 172 2.35 3.19 -20.41
N GLY A 173 1.39 4.12 -20.50
CA GLY A 173 0.27 3.98 -21.44
C GLY A 173 -0.61 2.75 -21.16
N MET A 174 -0.70 2.32 -19.91
CA MET A 174 -1.57 1.22 -19.49
C MET A 174 -3.04 1.67 -19.49
N PRO A 175 -3.99 0.77 -19.86
CA PRO A 175 -5.43 1.05 -19.83
C PRO A 175 -5.98 1.00 -18.39
N TRP A 176 -5.47 1.85 -17.50
CA TRP A 176 -5.79 1.83 -16.07
C TRP A 176 -7.30 1.93 -15.80
N GLY A 177 -7.81 1.07 -14.92
CA GLY A 177 -9.21 1.08 -14.47
C GLY A 177 -10.18 0.27 -15.33
N GLY A 178 -9.66 -0.45 -16.35
CA GLY A 178 -10.39 -1.41 -17.18
C GLY A 178 -9.96 -2.87 -16.95
N PRO A 179 -10.73 -3.84 -17.49
CA PRO A 179 -10.45 -5.26 -17.32
C PRO A 179 -9.21 -5.77 -18.09
N GLU A 180 -8.65 -4.94 -18.98
CA GLU A 180 -7.48 -5.28 -19.78
C GLU A 180 -6.16 -5.12 -19.04
N VAL A 181 -6.16 -4.49 -17.85
CA VAL A 181 -4.94 -4.13 -17.10
C VAL A 181 -4.07 -5.36 -16.85
N LEU A 182 -4.62 -6.42 -16.26
CA LEU A 182 -3.87 -7.64 -15.96
C LEU A 182 -3.34 -8.31 -17.23
N ARG A 183 -4.17 -8.41 -18.27
CA ARG A 183 -3.78 -9.00 -19.56
C ARG A 183 -2.64 -8.23 -20.20
N GLU A 184 -2.68 -6.90 -20.17
CA GLU A 184 -1.63 -6.07 -20.75
C GLU A 184 -0.34 -6.13 -19.93
N THR A 185 -0.42 -6.17 -18.60
CA THR A 185 0.76 -6.36 -17.74
C THR A 185 1.44 -7.70 -18.02
N ARG A 186 0.69 -8.81 -18.18
CA ARG A 186 1.24 -10.11 -18.59
C ARG A 186 1.99 -10.03 -19.92
N ARG A 187 1.37 -9.42 -20.94
CA ARG A 187 2.01 -9.24 -22.26
C ARG A 187 3.30 -8.42 -22.16
N ARG A 188 3.33 -7.37 -21.34
CA ARG A 188 4.51 -6.53 -21.13
C ARG A 188 5.62 -7.26 -20.40
N ALA A 189 5.28 -8.04 -19.37
CA ALA A 189 6.24 -8.89 -18.68
C ALA A 189 6.90 -9.90 -19.63
N ALA A 190 6.10 -10.54 -20.50
CA ALA A 190 6.61 -11.44 -21.53
C ALA A 190 7.56 -10.73 -22.52
N ARG A 191 7.20 -9.53 -23.00
CA ARG A 191 8.09 -8.73 -23.88
C ARG A 191 9.39 -8.32 -23.21
N LEU A 192 9.39 -8.12 -21.89
CA LEU A 192 10.58 -7.82 -21.11
C LEU A 192 11.42 -9.07 -20.78
N GLY A 193 10.95 -10.28 -21.13
CA GLY A 193 11.58 -11.53 -20.74
C GLY A 193 11.54 -11.79 -19.24
N TRP A 194 10.57 -11.23 -18.53
CA TRP A 194 10.46 -11.33 -17.07
C TRP A 194 9.71 -12.60 -16.66
N SER A 195 10.25 -13.30 -15.67
CA SER A 195 9.55 -14.39 -15.00
C SER A 195 8.38 -13.84 -14.18
N LEU A 196 7.17 -14.31 -14.46
CA LEU A 196 5.94 -13.93 -13.76
C LEU A 196 5.44 -15.08 -12.90
N GLN A 197 5.20 -14.81 -11.62
CA GLN A 197 4.42 -15.67 -10.73
C GLN A 197 3.07 -15.04 -10.43
N GLU A 198 1.99 -15.81 -10.54
CA GLU A 198 0.66 -15.36 -10.12
C GLU A 198 0.25 -16.04 -8.82
N LEU A 199 -0.29 -15.24 -7.90
CA LEU A 199 -0.95 -15.71 -6.69
C LEU A 199 -2.43 -15.99 -6.97
N ARG A 200 -3.17 -16.39 -5.93
CA ARG A 200 -4.62 -16.55 -6.03
C ARG A 200 -5.31 -15.26 -6.48
N THR A 201 -6.40 -15.40 -7.23
CA THR A 201 -7.29 -14.29 -7.56
C THR A 201 -7.97 -13.75 -6.31
N LEU A 202 -8.12 -12.43 -6.27
CA LEU A 202 -8.69 -11.64 -5.19
C LEU A 202 -9.88 -10.81 -5.69
N TRP A 203 -10.56 -10.17 -4.76
CA TRP A 203 -11.72 -9.34 -5.04
C TRP A 203 -11.59 -7.98 -4.34
N ASP A 204 -11.80 -6.93 -5.13
CA ASP A 204 -11.75 -5.54 -4.70
C ASP A 204 -13.17 -4.97 -4.60
N VAL A 205 -13.38 -4.04 -3.67
CA VAL A 205 -14.70 -3.41 -3.47
C VAL A 205 -14.76 -2.11 -4.24
N ASP A 206 -15.48 -2.06 -5.36
CA ASP A 206 -15.53 -0.86 -6.21
C ASP A 206 -16.94 -0.49 -6.71
N ARG A 207 -17.86 -1.46 -6.81
CA ARG A 207 -19.21 -1.30 -7.33
C ARG A 207 -20.28 -1.58 -6.26
N PRO A 208 -21.51 -1.04 -6.40
CA PRO A 208 -22.57 -1.24 -5.41
C PRO A 208 -22.87 -2.71 -5.10
N ALA A 209 -22.77 -3.59 -6.11
CA ALA A 209 -22.94 -5.03 -5.95
C ALA A 209 -21.95 -5.66 -4.95
N ASP A 210 -20.76 -5.07 -4.79
CA ASP A 210 -19.73 -5.54 -3.87
C ASP A 210 -20.12 -5.37 -2.39
N LEU A 211 -21.04 -4.46 -2.09
CA LEU A 211 -21.40 -4.13 -0.70
C LEU A 211 -22.07 -5.31 0.02
N ALA A 212 -22.87 -6.10 -0.69
CA ALA A 212 -23.52 -7.29 -0.12
C ALA A 212 -22.47 -8.35 0.27
N ARG A 213 -21.54 -8.65 -0.65
CA ARG A 213 -20.41 -9.58 -0.41
C ARG A 213 -19.49 -9.06 0.70
N LEU A 214 -19.28 -7.75 0.79
CA LEU A 214 -18.44 -7.16 1.84
C LEU A 214 -19.06 -7.35 3.23
N ARG A 215 -20.37 -7.12 3.34
CA ARG A 215 -21.13 -7.28 4.59
C ARG A 215 -21.16 -8.74 5.04
N SER A 216 -21.44 -9.68 4.13
CA SER A 216 -21.55 -11.10 4.47
C SER A 216 -20.22 -11.68 4.98
N ARG A 217 -19.10 -11.25 4.39
CA ARG A 217 -17.76 -11.74 4.77
C ARG A 217 -17.17 -11.09 6.02
N ARG A 218 -17.82 -10.05 6.59
CA ARG A 218 -17.38 -9.34 7.81
C ARG A 218 -15.89 -8.93 7.79
N LEU A 219 -15.40 -8.52 6.63
CA LEU A 219 -13.97 -8.21 6.43
C LEU A 219 -13.58 -6.84 7.01
N LEU A 220 -14.53 -5.99 7.34
CA LEU A 220 -14.27 -4.71 8.00
C LEU A 220 -14.74 -4.77 9.44
N SER A 221 -13.91 -4.27 10.35
CA SER A 221 -14.30 -4.08 11.75
C SER A 221 -15.41 -3.03 11.84
N ALA A 222 -16.43 -3.29 12.65
CA ALA A 222 -17.50 -2.34 12.93
C ALA A 222 -16.94 -1.19 13.78
N GLY A 223 -16.60 -0.06 13.14
CA GLY A 223 -16.31 1.19 13.84
C GLY A 223 -15.25 2.06 13.16
N PRO A 224 -15.36 3.40 13.22
CA PRO A 224 -14.25 4.27 12.86
C PRO A 224 -13.07 4.02 13.81
N PRO A 225 -11.80 4.18 13.36
CA PRO A 225 -10.67 4.18 14.29
C PRO A 225 -10.89 5.29 15.33
N THR A 226 -11.12 4.87 16.56
CA THR A 226 -11.37 5.72 17.71
C THR A 226 -10.12 6.54 18.03
N SER A 227 -10.11 7.83 17.64
CA SER A 227 -9.55 8.96 18.40
C SER A 227 -9.54 10.24 17.55
N LEU A 228 -10.71 10.86 17.41
CA LEU A 228 -10.84 12.31 17.17
C LEU A 228 -11.83 12.83 18.21
N ARG A 229 -11.48 12.76 19.49
CA ARG A 229 -12.09 13.63 20.49
C ARG A 229 -11.29 14.93 20.45
N SER A 230 -11.85 15.93 19.80
CA SER A 230 -11.47 17.33 20.04
C SER A 230 -11.58 17.58 21.53
N GLY A 231 -10.49 18.06 22.14
CA GLY A 231 -10.48 18.45 23.54
C GLY A 231 -11.51 19.56 23.76
N GLY A 232 -12.57 19.24 24.50
CA GLY A 232 -13.44 20.25 25.07
C GLY A 232 -12.65 21.03 26.12
N SER A 233 -12.35 22.29 25.80
CA SER A 233 -11.88 23.27 26.77
C SER A 233 -12.94 23.40 27.88
N ARG A 234 -12.63 22.92 29.09
CA ARG A 234 -13.28 23.41 30.31
C ARG A 234 -12.45 24.59 30.81
N ALA A 235 -12.89 25.80 30.48
CA ALA A 235 -12.45 26.99 31.19
C ALA A 235 -12.93 26.86 32.65
N ARG A 236 -11.98 26.75 33.58
CA ARG A 236 -12.22 26.99 35.01
C ARG A 236 -12.15 28.51 35.20
N SER A 237 -13.28 29.15 35.44
CA SER A 237 -13.31 30.50 36.01
C SER A 237 -13.03 30.38 37.51
N GLY A 238 -11.84 30.84 37.92
CA GLY A 238 -11.53 31.10 39.33
C GLY A 238 -12.19 32.40 39.77
N ALA A 239 -12.86 32.37 40.92
CA ALA A 239 -13.27 33.56 41.65
C ALA A 239 -12.12 34.00 42.57
N PRO A 240 -11.77 35.30 42.66
CA PRO A 240 -10.93 35.80 43.73
C PRO A 240 -11.77 36.18 44.95
N GLY A 241 -11.29 35.78 46.12
CA GLY A 241 -11.89 36.08 47.41
C GLY A 241 -11.86 37.57 47.76
N ARG A 242 -12.82 37.95 48.62
CA ARG A 242 -12.93 39.25 49.28
C ARG A 242 -11.78 39.46 50.29
N PRO A 243 -11.46 40.71 50.62
CA PRO A 243 -10.74 41.03 51.86
C PRO A 243 -11.60 40.72 53.10
#